data_AF-A0A8T7C4I5-F1
#
_entry.id   AF-A0A8T7C4I5-F1
#
_cell.length_a   1.000
_cell.length_b   1.000
_cell.length_c   1.000
_cell.angle_alpha   90.00
_cell.angle_beta   90.00
_cell.angle_gamma   90.00
#
_symmetry.space_group_name_H-M   'P 1'
#
loop_
_entity.id
_entity.type
_entity.pdbx_description
1 polymer ?
#
loop_
_entity_poly.entity_id
_entity_poly.type
_entity_poly.pdbx_seq_one_letter_code
_entity_poly.pdbx_strand_id
1 'polypeptide(L)'
;MLECISTETGANPVGTVIWMHGLGADATDFEPIVPMLELRQPLRFVFPNAPVRPITINGGAEMRGWYDIDPGAPLAGTEDINQSCRDVAEVI
;
A
#
# COMPACT_ATOMS: atom_id res chain seq x y z
N MET A 1 -3.53 -12.75 -0.73
CA MET A 1 -4.27 -11.68 -0.04
C MET A 1 -3.40 -10.96 0.99
N LEU A 2 -3.28 -9.63 0.85
CA LEU A 2 -2.48 -8.76 1.71
C LEU A 2 -3.13 -8.57 3.08
N GLU A 3 -2.29 -8.40 4.11
CA GLU A 3 -2.75 -7.86 5.39
C GLU A 3 -3.17 -6.40 5.20
N CYS A 4 -4.35 -6.03 5.70
CA CYS A 4 -4.92 -4.70 5.54
C CYS A 4 -5.49 -4.17 6.85
N ILE A 5 -5.41 -2.86 7.04
CA ILE A 5 -6.22 -2.11 8.00
C ILE A 5 -7.38 -1.48 7.24
N SER A 6 -8.58 -1.49 7.81
CA SER A 6 -9.75 -0.85 7.20
C SER A 6 -10.48 0.06 8.19
N THR A 7 -10.82 1.25 7.74
CA THR A 7 -11.55 2.26 8.52
C THR A 7 -12.71 2.81 7.69
N GLU A 8 -13.92 2.84 8.25
CA GLU A 8 -15.07 3.49 7.61
C GLU A 8 -15.34 4.84 8.28
N THR A 9 -15.57 5.89 7.48
CA THR A 9 -15.79 7.25 8.01
C THR A 9 -17.25 7.56 8.35
N GLY A 10 -18.15 6.59 8.12
CA GLY A 10 -19.57 6.68 8.46
C GLY A 10 -20.35 5.48 7.92
N ALA A 11 -21.64 5.41 8.24
CA ALA A 11 -22.51 4.33 7.78
C ALA A 11 -22.75 4.40 6.26
N ASN A 12 -22.87 3.23 5.62
CA ASN A 12 -23.13 3.07 4.18
C ASN A 12 -22.12 3.84 3.30
N PRO A 13 -20.83 3.44 3.30
CA PRO A 13 -19.81 4.09 2.50
C PRO A 13 -20.20 4.09 1.01
N VAL A 14 -20.08 5.25 0.36
CA VAL A 14 -20.44 5.42 -1.06
C VAL A 14 -19.32 4.99 -2.02
N GLY A 15 -18.14 4.67 -1.47
CA GLY A 15 -16.97 4.26 -2.22
C GLY A 15 -15.82 3.83 -1.30
N THR A 16 -14.79 3.29 -1.93
CA THR A 16 -13.58 2.79 -1.25
C THR A 16 -12.34 3.53 -1.75
N VAL A 17 -11.48 3.93 -0.83
CA VAL A 17 -10.13 4.42 -1.09
C VAL A 17 -9.13 3.36 -0.64
N ILE A 18 -8.37 2.81 -1.59
CA ILE A 18 -7.22 1.96 -1.27
C ILE A 18 -5.99 2.87 -1.22
N TRP A 19 -5.35 2.99 -0.07
CA TRP A 19 -4.22 3.90 0.13
C TRP A 19 -2.96 3.12 0.48
N MET A 20 -1.99 3.14 -0.44
CA MET A 20 -0.73 2.41 -0.32
C MET A 20 0.33 3.30 0.35
N HIS A 21 1.01 2.77 1.38
CA HIS A 21 2.10 3.46 2.06
C HIS A 21 3.39 3.49 1.20
N GLY A 22 4.37 4.32 1.60
CA GLY A 22 5.68 4.42 0.95
C GLY A 22 6.66 3.30 1.32
N LEU A 23 7.84 3.28 0.70
CA LEU A 23 8.88 2.28 0.98
C LEU A 23 9.26 2.26 2.47
N GLY A 24 9.31 1.06 3.07
CA GLY A 24 9.74 0.85 4.46
C GLY A 24 8.70 1.19 5.54
N ALA A 25 7.57 1.80 5.17
CA ALA A 25 6.45 2.07 6.08
C ALA A 25 5.50 0.86 6.19
N ASP A 26 4.38 1.02 6.88
CA ASP A 26 3.33 0.01 7.00
C ASP A 26 1.92 0.62 6.87
N ALA A 27 0.89 -0.22 6.97
CA ALA A 27 -0.52 0.15 6.83
C ALA A 27 -1.00 1.25 7.81
N THR A 28 -0.27 1.53 8.89
CA THR A 28 -0.63 2.57 9.87
C THR A 28 -0.14 3.96 9.49
N ASP A 29 0.74 4.09 8.50
CA ASP A 29 1.43 5.34 8.14
C ASP A 29 0.45 6.48 7.80
N PHE A 30 -0.62 6.16 7.06
CA PHE A 30 -1.62 7.13 6.62
C PHE A 30 -2.97 7.02 7.33
N GLU A 31 -3.22 5.98 8.13
CA GLU A 31 -4.51 5.81 8.82
C GLU A 31 -4.91 7.05 9.66
N PRO A 32 -3.99 7.69 10.42
CA PRO A 32 -4.32 8.86 11.24
C PRO A 32 -4.73 10.11 10.45
N ILE A 33 -4.50 10.18 9.13
CA ILE A 33 -4.88 11.34 8.31
C ILE A 33 -6.38 11.35 7.98
N VAL A 34 -7.05 10.19 8.01
CA VAL A 34 -8.45 10.03 7.61
C VAL A 34 -9.40 11.06 8.26
N PRO A 35 -9.37 11.27 9.60
CA PRO A 35 -10.25 12.27 10.23
C PRO A 35 -9.92 13.72 9.82
N MET A 36 -8.76 13.99 9.23
CA MET A 36 -8.31 15.34 8.83
C MET A 36 -8.71 15.70 7.38
N LEU A 37 -9.23 14.76 6.59
CA LEU A 37 -9.54 14.96 5.17
C LEU A 37 -10.84 15.74 4.90
N GLU A 38 -11.57 16.16 5.94
CA GLU A 38 -12.82 16.94 5.86
C GLU A 38 -13.83 16.38 4.82
N LEU A 39 -14.00 15.05 4.83
CA LEU A 39 -14.81 14.35 3.83
C LEU A 39 -16.29 14.71 3.94
N ARG A 40 -16.92 14.95 2.78
CA ARG A 40 -18.36 15.28 2.69
C ARG A 40 -19.28 14.06 2.60
N GLN A 41 -18.73 12.88 2.31
CA GLN A 41 -19.49 11.63 2.14
C GLN A 41 -18.75 10.48 2.85
N PRO A 42 -19.48 9.49 3.41
CA PRO A 42 -18.86 8.33 4.03
C PRO A 42 -18.07 7.50 3.02
N LEU A 43 -16.82 7.17 3.34
CA LEU A 43 -15.95 6.32 2.53
C LEU A 43 -15.37 5.21 3.39
N ARG A 44 -15.06 4.08 2.75
CA ARG A 44 -14.21 3.04 3.33
C ARG A 44 -12.77 3.29 2.91
N PHE A 45 -11.86 3.36 3.86
CA PHE A 45 -10.43 3.35 3.61
C PHE A 45 -9.89 1.94 3.84
N VAL A 46 -9.02 1.49 2.94
CA VAL A 46 -8.28 0.24 3.07
C VAL A 46 -6.80 0.54 2.90
N PHE A 47 -6.00 0.19 3.89
CA PHE A 47 -4.56 0.40 3.94
C PHE A 47 -3.86 -0.96 3.88
N PRO A 48 -3.42 -1.42 2.70
CA PRO A 48 -2.71 -2.68 2.57
C PRO A 48 -1.24 -2.53 3.00
N ASN A 49 -0.71 -3.59 3.61
CA ASN A 49 0.70 -3.74 3.88
C ASN A 49 1.44 -4.28 2.64
N ALA A 50 2.52 -3.62 2.23
CA ALA A 50 3.41 -4.19 1.22
C ALA A 50 4.10 -5.46 1.74
N PRO A 51 4.38 -6.45 0.87
CA PRO A 51 5.18 -7.61 1.24
C PRO A 51 6.57 -7.21 1.71
N VAL A 52 7.13 -7.97 2.66
CA VAL A 52 8.54 -7.84 3.03
C VAL A 52 9.39 -8.49 1.94
N ARG A 53 10.35 -7.74 1.40
CA ARG A 53 11.28 -8.20 0.36
C ARG A 53 12.62 -7.46 0.46
N PRO A 54 13.72 -8.02 -0.09
CA PRO A 54 14.98 -7.29 -0.20
C PRO A 54 14.85 -6.08 -1.12
N ILE A 55 15.47 -4.96 -0.74
CA ILE A 55 15.45 -3.71 -1.52
C ILE A 55 16.88 -3.29 -1.92
N THR A 56 17.17 -3.29 -3.21
CA THR A 56 18.48 -3.10 -3.82
C THR A 56 19.08 -1.73 -3.50
N ILE A 57 18.33 -0.63 -3.64
CA ILE A 57 18.82 0.72 -3.28
C ILE A 57 19.20 0.84 -1.79
N ASN A 58 18.63 -0.03 -0.94
CA ASN A 58 18.93 -0.11 0.49
C ASN A 58 19.92 -1.25 0.83
N GLY A 59 20.75 -1.66 -0.14
CA GLY A 59 21.79 -2.67 0.08
C GLY A 59 21.24 -4.08 0.33
N GLY A 60 20.03 -4.38 -0.16
CA GLY A 60 19.37 -5.68 0.00
C GLY A 60 18.69 -5.88 1.36
N ALA A 61 18.53 -4.82 2.16
CA ALA A 61 17.80 -4.90 3.43
C ALA A 61 16.35 -5.37 3.20
N GLU A 62 15.89 -6.29 4.04
CA GLU A 62 14.49 -6.76 4.03
C GLU A 62 13.59 -5.75 4.72
N MET A 63 12.64 -5.21 3.96
CA MET A 63 11.63 -4.28 4.47
C MET A 63 10.37 -4.34 3.61
N ARG A 64 9.31 -3.65 4.05
CA ARG A 64 8.07 -3.56 3.28
C ARG A 64 8.31 -2.74 2.01
N GLY A 65 8.06 -3.34 0.86
CA GLY A 65 8.20 -2.71 -0.45
C GLY A 65 7.26 -3.31 -1.49
N TRP A 66 6.64 -2.46 -2.29
CA TRP A 66 5.76 -2.87 -3.38
C TRP A 66 6.52 -3.45 -4.57
N TYR A 67 7.76 -3.01 -4.75
CA TYR A 67 8.69 -3.48 -5.76
C TYR A 67 10.11 -3.10 -5.32
N ASP A 68 11.09 -3.80 -5.87
CA ASP A 68 12.49 -3.53 -5.72
C ASP A 68 12.89 -2.30 -6.55
N ILE A 69 13.87 -1.54 -6.05
CA ILE A 69 14.37 -0.33 -6.69
C ILE A 69 15.86 -0.56 -6.95
N ASP A 70 16.20 -0.85 -8.20
CA ASP A 70 17.58 -0.97 -8.67
C ASP A 70 17.96 0.26 -9.52
N PRO A 71 18.77 1.20 -8.98
CA PRO A 71 19.27 2.35 -9.74
C PRO A 71 20.15 1.97 -10.94
N GLY A 72 20.78 0.79 -10.92
CA GLY A 72 21.60 0.26 -12.01
C GLY A 72 20.78 -0.37 -13.13
N ALA A 73 19.52 -0.70 -12.87
CA ALA A 73 18.62 -1.32 -13.84
C ALA A 73 17.16 -0.84 -13.68
N PRO A 74 16.87 0.47 -13.85
CA PRO A 74 15.58 1.09 -13.49
C PRO A 74 14.37 0.61 -14.31
N LEU A 75 14.61 -0.12 -15.40
CA LEU A 75 13.56 -0.71 -16.25
C LEU A 75 13.58 -2.25 -16.20
N ALA A 76 14.47 -2.84 -15.41
CA ALA A 76 14.55 -4.28 -15.22
C ALA A 76 13.74 -4.71 -14.00
N GLY A 77 13.30 -5.96 -13.98
CA GLY A 77 12.53 -6.52 -12.86
C GLY A 77 11.12 -5.96 -12.80
N THR A 78 10.17 -6.63 -13.43
CA THR A 78 8.74 -6.26 -13.35
C THR A 78 7.89 -7.32 -12.67
N GLU A 79 8.46 -8.46 -12.30
CA GLU A 79 7.68 -9.57 -11.73
C GLU A 79 7.11 -9.22 -10.37
N ASP A 80 7.87 -8.48 -9.58
CA ASP A 80 7.54 -8.04 -8.25
C ASP A 80 6.51 -6.88 -8.27
N ILE A 81 6.55 -6.02 -9.29
CA ILE A 81 5.49 -5.06 -9.64
C ILE A 81 4.22 -5.81 -10.03
N ASN A 82 4.30 -6.77 -10.95
CA ASN A 82 3.16 -7.57 -11.41
C ASN A 82 2.53 -8.34 -10.25
N GLN A 83 3.33 -8.90 -9.36
CA GLN A 83 2.86 -9.57 -8.15
C GLN A 83 2.10 -8.60 -7.26
N SER A 84 2.65 -7.42 -6.98
CA SER A 84 1.94 -6.41 -6.19
C SER A 84 0.67 -5.89 -6.86
N CYS A 85 0.61 -5.79 -8.19
CA CYS A 85 -0.64 -5.50 -8.89
C CYS A 85 -1.71 -6.58 -8.66
N ARG A 86 -1.33 -7.87 -8.75
CA ARG A 86 -2.24 -9.00 -8.46
C ARG A 86 -2.72 -8.95 -7.01
N ASP A 87 -1.79 -8.77 -6.08
CA ASP A 87 -2.10 -8.74 -4.65
C ASP A 87 -3.03 -7.58 -4.28
N VAL A 88 -2.83 -6.39 -4.85
CA VAL A 88 -3.69 -5.22 -4.63
C VAL A 88 -5.06 -5.40 -5.28
N ALA A 89 -5.14 -6.07 -6.43
CA ALA A 89 -6.41 -6.36 -7.08
C ALA A 89 -7.30 -7.31 -6.26
N GLU A 90 -6.73 -8.11 -5.36
CA GLU A 90 -7.46 -9.01 -4.44
C GLU A 90 -7.90 -8.34 -3.13
N VAL A 91 -7.61 -7.06 -2.90
CA VAL A 91 -7.95 -6.35 -1.65
C VAL A 91 -9.46 -6.05 -1.53
N ILE A 92 -10.23 -6.22 -2.60
CA ILE A 92 -11.67 -5.89 -2.68
C ILE A 92 -12.48 -7.02 -3.30
#